data_AF-A0AB73T4Y7-F1
#
_entry.id   AF-A0AB73T4Y7-F1
#
_cell.length_a   1.000
_cell.length_b   1.000
_cell.length_c   1.000
_cell.angle_alpha   90.00
_cell.angle_beta   90.00
_cell.angle_gamma   90.00
#
_symmetry.space_group_name_H-M   'P 1'
#
loop_
_entity.id
_entity.type
_entity.pdbx_description
1 polymer ?
#
loop_
_entity_poly.entity_id
_entity_poly.type
_entity_poly.pdbx_seq_one_letter_code
_entity_poly.pdbx_strand_id
1 'polypeptide(L)'
;MNLHKSNTYINDLDVTVSHVVGLKKLKNMTILITGVTGTVGSYITDTLVRLNYQAKYSMTIILAGRNPEKINSIFADFKDGVETIQYNLNAPIQFDFDVDFIIHATRNAHVLAIHHNMA
;
A
#
# COMPACT_ATOMS: atom_id res chain seq x y z
N MET A 1 -9.40 -14.38 7.05
CA MET A 1 -8.28 -14.60 7.99
C MET A 1 -7.76 -13.23 8.40
N ASN A 2 -7.74 -12.91 9.68
CA ASN A 2 -7.25 -11.61 10.15
C ASN A 2 -5.73 -11.72 10.36
N LEU A 3 -4.94 -11.37 9.33
CA LEU A 3 -3.48 -11.45 9.35
C LEU A 3 -2.87 -10.54 10.43
N HIS A 4 -3.53 -9.43 10.75
CA HIS A 4 -3.06 -8.46 11.75
C HIS A 4 -3.08 -9.01 13.19
N LYS A 5 -3.62 -10.21 13.39
CA LYS A 5 -3.60 -10.94 14.68
C LYS A 5 -2.60 -12.11 14.69
N SER A 6 -1.90 -12.37 13.58
CA SER A 6 -0.93 -13.46 13.48
C SER A 6 0.44 -13.02 13.99
N ASN A 7 0.94 -13.66 15.04
CA ASN A 7 2.28 -13.38 15.57
C ASN A 7 3.38 -13.60 14.53
N THR A 8 3.25 -14.64 13.69
CA THR A 8 4.22 -14.91 12.62
C THR A 8 4.24 -13.77 11.61
N TYR A 9 3.07 -13.31 11.18
CA TYR A 9 2.97 -12.21 10.22
C TYR A 9 3.53 -10.91 10.78
N ILE A 10 3.18 -10.58 12.03
CA ILE A 10 3.70 -9.40 12.73
C ILE A 10 5.23 -9.46 12.84
N ASN A 11 5.78 -10.62 13.16
CA ASN A 11 7.23 -10.83 13.24
C ASN A 11 7.90 -10.63 11.87
N ASP A 12 7.29 -11.10 10.77
CA ASP A 12 7.81 -10.87 9.42
C ASP A 12 7.87 -9.37 9.07
N LEU A 13 6.85 -8.59 9.48
CA LEU A 13 6.85 -7.14 9.33
C LEU A 13 7.98 -6.49 10.16
N ASP A 14 8.19 -6.90 11.42
CA ASP A 14 9.28 -6.40 12.26
C ASP A 14 10.68 -6.72 11.69
N VAL A 15 10.85 -7.94 11.18
CA VAL A 15 12.08 -8.35 10.47
C VAL A 15 12.28 -7.47 9.24
N THR A 16 11.22 -7.19 8.48
CA THR A 16 11.31 -6.33 7.30
C THR A 16 11.73 -4.91 7.68
N VAL A 17 11.07 -4.31 8.67
CA VAL A 17 11.36 -2.95 9.15
C VAL A 17 12.82 -2.83 9.65
N SER A 18 13.37 -3.87 10.28
CA SER A 18 14.74 -3.85 10.79
C SER A 18 15.83 -4.03 9.72
N HIS A 19 15.51 -4.60 8.56
CA HIS A 19 16.50 -4.95 7.53
C HIS A 19 16.44 -4.07 6.27
N VAL A 20 15.34 -3.37 6.02
CA VAL A 20 15.26 -2.47 4.87
C VAL A 20 16.20 -1.27 5.08
N VAL A 21 17.10 -1.08 4.12
CA VAL A 21 18.07 0.02 4.14
C VAL A 21 17.44 1.33 3.67
N GLY A 22 17.91 2.45 4.22
CA GLY A 22 17.51 3.78 3.76
C GLY A 22 16.10 4.23 4.14
N LEU A 23 15.41 3.50 5.03
CA LEU A 23 14.05 3.84 5.49
C LEU A 23 13.93 5.29 5.93
N LYS A 24 14.97 5.87 6.58
CA LYS A 24 15.00 7.27 7.03
C LYS A 24 14.55 8.30 5.98
N LYS A 25 14.72 8.00 4.68
CA LYS A 25 14.25 8.85 3.57
C LYS A 25 12.73 8.98 3.50
N LEU A 26 11.99 8.07 4.11
CA LEU A 26 10.53 8.06 4.14
C LEU A 26 9.95 8.94 5.25
N LYS A 27 10.77 9.49 6.15
CA LYS A 27 10.28 10.32 7.26
C LYS A 27 9.62 11.59 6.73
N ASN A 28 8.43 11.91 7.22
CA ASN A 28 7.58 13.03 6.83
C ASN A 28 7.14 13.02 5.36
N MET A 29 7.23 11.87 4.68
CA MET A 29 6.87 11.76 3.27
C MET A 29 5.40 11.35 3.10
N THR A 30 4.82 11.82 2.00
CA THR A 30 3.52 11.37 1.49
C THR A 30 3.74 10.27 0.45
N ILE A 31 3.18 9.10 0.69
CA ILE A 31 3.39 7.88 -0.12
C ILE A 31 2.04 7.40 -0.66
N LEU A 32 1.88 7.40 -1.98
CA LEU A 32 0.72 6.85 -2.67
C LEU A 32 0.96 5.40 -3.06
N ILE A 33 0.07 4.49 -2.65
CA ILE A 33 0.17 3.06 -2.94
C ILE A 33 -1.05 2.61 -3.74
N THR A 34 -0.82 2.01 -4.90
CA THR A 34 -1.88 1.33 -5.68
C THR A 34 -1.75 -0.19 -5.55
N GLY A 35 -2.85 -0.93 -5.74
CA GLY A 35 -2.83 -2.40 -5.64
C GLY A 35 -2.75 -2.93 -4.21
N VAL A 36 -3.16 -2.11 -3.23
CA VAL A 36 -3.09 -2.36 -1.78
C VAL A 36 -3.87 -3.59 -1.30
N THR A 37 -4.82 -4.09 -2.10
CA THR A 37 -5.59 -5.30 -1.75
C THR A 37 -4.94 -6.61 -2.25
N GLY A 38 -3.86 -6.52 -3.00
CA GLY A 38 -3.10 -7.68 -3.47
C GLY A 38 -1.98 -8.04 -2.50
N THR A 39 -1.48 -9.29 -2.54
CA THR A 39 -0.53 -9.83 -1.55
C THR A 39 0.69 -8.94 -1.32
N VAL A 40 1.35 -8.46 -2.38
CA VAL A 40 2.54 -7.60 -2.26
C VAL A 40 2.16 -6.20 -1.79
N GLY A 41 1.11 -5.61 -2.36
CA GLY A 41 0.66 -4.26 -2.00
C GLY A 41 0.18 -4.17 -0.56
N SER A 42 -0.54 -5.19 -0.06
CA SER A 42 -0.99 -5.25 1.33
C SER A 42 0.19 -5.39 2.29
N TYR A 43 1.17 -6.27 1.97
CA TYR A 43 2.36 -6.45 2.80
C TYR A 43 3.21 -5.18 2.90
N ILE A 44 3.42 -4.48 1.78
CA ILE A 44 4.14 -3.19 1.77
C ILE A 44 3.38 -2.16 2.60
N THR A 45 2.05 -2.10 2.45
CA THR A 45 1.20 -1.19 3.22
C THR A 45 1.35 -1.46 4.72
N ASP A 46 1.20 -2.71 5.15
CA ASP A 46 1.36 -3.10 6.56
C ASP A 46 2.75 -2.78 7.09
N THR A 47 3.79 -2.99 6.29
CA THR A 47 5.17 -2.66 6.66
C THR A 47 5.35 -1.17 6.90
N LEU A 48 4.84 -0.32 5.99
CA LEU A 48 4.94 1.13 6.10
C LEU A 48 4.11 1.67 7.27
N VAL A 49 2.90 1.15 7.47
CA VAL A 49 2.06 1.51 8.61
C VAL A 49 2.74 1.13 9.93
N ARG A 50 3.30 -0.07 10.02
CA ARG A 50 4.03 -0.53 11.20
C ARG A 50 5.26 0.33 11.50
N LEU A 51 6.04 0.66 10.46
CA LEU A 51 7.16 1.61 10.57
C LEU A 51 6.69 2.98 11.06
N ASN A 52 5.57 3.48 10.51
CA ASN A 52 5.02 4.80 10.88
C ASN A 52 4.69 4.85 12.37
N TYR A 53 4.02 3.81 12.86
CA TYR A 53 3.59 3.67 14.24
C TYR A 53 4.76 3.48 15.22
N GLN A 54 5.67 2.55 14.94
CA GLN A 54 6.76 2.19 15.87
C GLN A 54 7.82 3.29 15.96
N ALA A 55 8.18 3.89 14.83
CA ALA A 55 9.36 4.74 14.74
C ALA A 55 9.03 6.23 14.54
N LYS A 56 7.74 6.61 14.61
CA LYS A 56 7.25 8.00 14.47
C LYS A 56 7.79 8.69 13.22
N TYR A 57 7.61 8.01 12.09
CA TYR A 57 8.06 8.53 10.80
C TYR A 57 7.16 9.64 10.27
N SER A 58 5.96 9.82 10.83
CA SER A 58 5.02 10.87 10.44
C SER A 58 4.74 10.88 8.94
N MET A 59 4.69 9.69 8.32
CA MET A 59 4.30 9.50 6.93
C MET A 59 2.79 9.72 6.77
N THR A 60 2.41 10.21 5.60
CA THR A 60 1.03 10.15 5.09
C THR A 60 0.97 9.03 4.05
N ILE A 61 0.27 7.95 4.35
CA ILE A 61 0.16 6.77 3.48
C ILE A 61 -1.22 6.81 2.81
N ILE A 62 -1.23 7.03 1.50
CA ILE A 62 -2.45 7.15 0.70
C ILE A 62 -2.69 5.83 -0.04
N LEU A 63 -3.77 5.14 0.29
CA LEU A 63 -4.18 3.87 -0.27
C LEU A 63 -5.17 4.10 -1.42
N ALA A 64 -4.72 3.80 -2.64
CA ALA A 64 -5.48 4.07 -3.85
C ALA A 64 -5.99 2.79 -4.50
N GLY A 65 -7.31 2.73 -4.73
CA GLY A 65 -7.90 1.64 -5.49
C GLY A 65 -9.37 1.83 -5.84
N ARG A 66 -9.90 0.85 -6.58
CA ARG A 66 -11.25 0.96 -7.18
C ARG A 66 -12.39 0.96 -6.17
N ASN A 67 -12.19 0.34 -5.00
CA ASN A 67 -13.19 0.21 -3.96
C ASN A 67 -12.60 0.67 -2.61
N PRO A 68 -12.74 1.96 -2.26
CA PRO A 68 -12.30 2.51 -0.98
C PRO A 68 -12.89 1.80 0.23
N GLU A 69 -14.16 1.37 0.18
CA GLU A 69 -14.81 0.68 1.29
C GLU A 69 -14.11 -0.65 1.62
N LYS A 70 -13.70 -1.40 0.59
CA LYS A 70 -12.92 -2.63 0.73
C LYS A 70 -11.54 -2.36 1.31
N ILE A 71 -10.89 -1.27 0.90
CA ILE A 71 -9.56 -0.90 1.43
C ILE A 71 -9.71 -0.55 2.91
N ASN A 72 -10.67 0.31 3.25
CA ASN A 72 -10.97 0.71 4.62
C ASN A 72 -11.33 -0.48 5.52
N SER A 73 -12.01 -1.51 5.00
CA SER A 73 -12.33 -2.70 5.79
C SER A 73 -11.11 -3.59 6.07
N ILE A 74 -10.14 -3.64 5.15
CA ILE A 74 -8.88 -4.36 5.34
C ILE A 74 -7.99 -3.63 6.36
N PHE A 75 -7.87 -2.31 6.24
CA PHE A 75 -6.97 -1.48 7.04
C PHE A 75 -7.67 -0.71 8.17
N ALA A 76 -8.86 -1.16 8.60
CA ALA A 76 -9.72 -0.45 9.56
C ALA A 76 -9.05 -0.12 10.90
N ASP A 77 -8.08 -0.95 11.30
CA ASP A 77 -7.34 -0.82 12.54
C ASP A 77 -6.26 0.29 12.48
N PHE A 78 -5.99 0.84 11.29
CA PHE A 78 -4.95 1.83 11.04
C PHE A 78 -5.57 3.16 10.62
N LYS A 79 -5.63 4.12 11.56
CA LYS A 79 -6.25 5.44 11.32
C LYS A 79 -5.26 6.59 11.23
N ASP A 80 -4.16 6.52 11.97
CA ASP A 80 -3.21 7.62 12.04
C ASP A 80 -2.24 7.59 10.84
N GLY A 81 -2.29 8.64 10.02
CA GLY A 81 -1.42 8.78 8.85
C GLY A 81 -1.75 7.81 7.70
N VAL A 82 -2.97 7.26 7.67
CA VAL A 82 -3.47 6.42 6.57
C VAL A 82 -4.74 7.04 5.99
N GLU A 83 -4.73 7.30 4.69
CA GLU A 83 -5.85 7.83 3.94
C GLU A 83 -6.21 6.87 2.81
N THR A 84 -7.49 6.82 2.44
CA THR A 84 -7.95 5.98 1.34
C THR A 84 -8.63 6.85 0.29
N ILE A 85 -8.27 6.64 -0.97
CA ILE A 85 -8.88 7.34 -2.10
C ILE A 85 -9.40 6.37 -3.16
N GLN A 86 -10.41 6.82 -3.89
CA GLN A 86 -10.87 6.11 -5.07
C GLN A 86 -9.91 6.37 -6.23
N TYR A 87 -9.43 5.28 -6.83
CA TYR A 87 -8.53 5.35 -7.98
C TYR A 87 -8.81 4.20 -8.95
N ASN A 88 -9.00 4.55 -10.22
CA ASN A 88 -9.13 3.62 -11.32
C ASN A 88 -8.11 4.00 -12.40
N LEU A 89 -7.17 3.09 -12.68
CA LEU A 89 -6.11 3.29 -13.68
C LEU A 89 -6.66 3.59 -15.08
N ASN A 90 -7.88 3.12 -15.38
CA ASN A 90 -8.53 3.31 -16.69
C ASN A 90 -9.42 4.58 -16.74
N ALA A 91 -9.41 5.41 -15.70
CA ALA A 91 -10.17 6.65 -15.63
C ALA A 91 -9.22 7.84 -15.42
N PRO A 92 -9.66 9.07 -15.73
CA PRO A 92 -8.92 10.27 -15.35
C PRO A 92 -8.63 10.30 -13.85
N ILE A 93 -7.50 10.87 -13.47
CA ILE A 93 -7.14 11.11 -12.08
C ILE A 93 -8.07 12.20 -11.54
N GLN A 94 -8.74 11.94 -10.41
CA GLN A 94 -9.76 12.82 -9.81
C GLN A 94 -9.33 13.35 -8.43
N PHE A 95 -8.03 13.45 -8.19
CA PHE A 95 -7.48 14.01 -6.97
C PHE A 95 -6.35 14.98 -7.32
N ASP A 96 -6.17 15.98 -6.45
CA ASP A 96 -5.19 17.04 -6.61
C ASP A 96 -4.47 17.24 -5.27
N PHE A 97 -3.38 16.49 -5.09
CA PHE A 97 -2.48 16.57 -3.94
C PHE A 97 -1.09 16.12 -4.35
N ASP A 98 -0.08 16.63 -3.64
CA ASP A 98 1.31 16.27 -3.87
C ASP A 98 1.67 14.95 -3.20
N VAL A 99 2.53 14.17 -3.86
CA VAL A 99 3.07 12.90 -3.35
C VAL A 99 4.58 12.88 -3.55
N ASP A 100 5.31 12.44 -2.52
CA ASP A 100 6.77 12.30 -2.61
C ASP A 100 7.15 10.98 -3.29
N PHE A 101 6.38 9.92 -3.04
CA PHE A 101 6.63 8.59 -3.59
C PHE A 101 5.34 7.92 -4.08
N ILE A 102 5.45 7.17 -5.18
CA ILE A 102 4.39 6.30 -5.69
C ILE A 102 4.88 4.85 -5.70
N ILE A 103 4.13 3.97 -5.05
CA ILE A 103 4.34 2.51 -5.09
C ILE A 103 3.21 1.89 -5.92
N HIS A 104 3.54 1.48 -7.14
CA HIS A 104 2.59 0.81 -8.02
C HIS A 104 2.65 -0.71 -7.88
N ALA A 105 1.82 -1.29 -7.00
CA ALA A 105 1.72 -2.74 -6.79
C ALA A 105 0.51 -3.37 -7.51
N THR A 106 -0.06 -2.69 -8.50
CA THR A 106 -1.14 -3.26 -9.32
C THR A 106 -0.55 -4.23 -10.35
N ARG A 107 -1.16 -5.40 -10.50
CA ARG A 107 -0.80 -6.34 -11.57
C ARG A 107 -1.91 -6.33 -12.63
N ASN A 108 -1.52 -6.33 -13.90
CA ASN A 108 -2.42 -6.72 -14.97
C ASN A 108 -2.58 -8.23 -14.94
N ALA A 109 -3.63 -8.75 -14.27
CA ALA A 109 -4.00 -10.16 -14.34
C ALA A 109 -4.79 -10.49 -15.64
N HIS A 110 -4.46 -9.82 -16.75
CA HIS A 110 -5.16 -10.06 -18.02
C HIS A 110 -4.48 -11.19 -18.78
N VAL A 111 -4.90 -12.42 -18.52
CA VAL A 111 -4.43 -13.64 -19.24
C VAL A 111 -4.66 -13.50 -20.76
N LEU A 112 -5.65 -12.72 -21.20
CA LEU A 112 -5.93 -12.49 -22.63
C LEU A 112 -4.87 -11.63 -23.35
N ALA A 113 -4.07 -10.82 -22.65
CA ALA A 113 -3.06 -9.97 -23.29
C ALA A 113 -1.84 -10.76 -23.80
N ILE A 114 -1.65 -11.98 -23.32
CA ILE A 114 -0.54 -12.86 -23.71
C ILE A 114 -0.87 -13.66 -24.99
N HIS A 115 -2.14 -13.73 -25.40
CA HIS A 115 -2.57 -14.57 -26.53
C HIS A 115 -2.88 -13.84 -27.86
N HIS A 116 -2.68 -12.52 -27.97
CA HIS A 116 -3.10 -11.77 -29.16
C HIS A 116 -2.01 -11.07 -29.97
N ASN A 117 -0.74 -11.48 -29.84
CA ASN A 117 0.36 -11.02 -30.73
C ASN A 117 1.06 -12.16 -31.48
N MET A 118 0.37 -13.28 -31.70
CA MET A 118 0.79 -14.33 -32.65
C MET A 118 -0.40 -14.70 -33.55
N ALA A 119 -0.71 -13.83 -34.49
CA ALA A 119 -1.34 -14.13 -35.78
C ALA A 119 -1.17 -12.91 -36.70
#